data_AF-A0A508TZ92-F1
#
_entry.id   AF-A0A508TZ92-F1
#
_cell.length_a   1.000
_cell.length_b   1.000
_cell.length_c   1.000
_cell.angle_alpha   90.00
_cell.angle_beta   90.00
_cell.angle_gamma   90.00
#
_symmetry.space_group_name_H-M   'P 1'
#
loop_
_entity.id
_entity.type
_entity.pdbx_description
1 polymer ?
#
loop_
_entity_poly.entity_id
_entity_poly.type
_entity_poly.pdbx_seq_one_letter_code
_entity_poly.pdbx_strand_id
1 'polypeptide(L)'
;MATFGWTRVNKPDPAEDAAVDLRGLTDPSALLTALGKVVPRYLDLADNGVLVYPACKRKPTDLLGDLRAIWEHTRLEAMRYIPMVPRQEAALLVDPARQAEMIDAFLRQQPHENTVVDFTGTAIEDYGIAIYAGLNWLNHCGAVAGADPQKFSGTLRSFRRVMVVARQWWAIDGAAERCRQLLEARERPPLVFFLLWAECTNLGREIALAAAGASLPEDALARVRSALDPEELEAKG
;
A
#
# COMPACT_ATOMS: atom_id res chain seq x y z
N MET A 1 9.38 16.72 41.52
CA MET A 1 9.24 15.62 40.53
C MET A 1 7.87 15.75 39.92
N ALA A 2 7.77 15.90 38.59
CA ALA A 2 6.48 16.05 37.91
C ALA A 2 6.15 14.74 37.17
N THR A 3 5.14 14.02 37.66
CA THR A 3 4.54 12.89 36.96
C THR A 3 3.62 13.41 35.87
N PHE A 4 4.04 13.28 34.61
CA PHE A 4 3.17 13.59 33.46
C PHE A 4 2.00 12.61 33.43
N GLY A 5 0.79 13.14 33.58
CA GLY A 5 -0.44 12.37 33.50
C GLY A 5 -0.74 11.95 32.08
N TRP A 6 -0.32 10.74 31.70
CA TRP A 6 -0.87 10.06 30.54
C TRP A 6 -2.32 9.72 30.85
N THR A 7 -3.24 10.53 30.33
CA THR A 7 -4.64 10.14 30.20
C THR A 7 -4.67 8.81 29.46
N ARG A 8 -5.33 7.80 30.03
CA ARG A 8 -5.70 6.59 29.27
C ARG A 8 -6.62 7.04 28.13
N VAL A 9 -6.04 7.21 26.95
CA VAL A 9 -6.81 7.10 25.70
C VAL A 9 -7.46 5.73 25.76
N ASN A 10 -8.79 5.67 25.55
CA ASN A 10 -9.49 4.40 25.54
C ASN A 10 -8.76 3.47 24.57
N LYS A 11 -8.40 2.27 25.03
CA LYS A 11 -7.78 1.26 24.17
C LYS A 11 -8.75 1.05 23.00
N PRO A 12 -8.34 1.30 21.74
CA PRO A 12 -9.22 1.09 20.60
C PRO A 12 -9.70 -0.36 20.63
N ASP A 13 -10.95 -0.59 20.23
CA ASP A 13 -11.48 -1.94 20.21
C ASP A 13 -10.63 -2.78 19.24
N PRO A 14 -9.95 -3.85 19.70
CA PRO A 14 -9.11 -4.67 18.82
C PRO A 14 -9.89 -5.37 17.69
N ALA A 15 -11.23 -5.34 17.72
CA ALA A 15 -12.09 -5.77 16.62
C ALA A 15 -12.30 -4.71 15.52
N GLU A 16 -12.03 -3.42 15.79
CA GLU A 16 -12.13 -2.37 14.77
C GLU A 16 -10.86 -2.37 13.91
N ASP A 17 -10.97 -3.00 12.74
CA ASP A 17 -9.93 -3.06 11.71
C ASP A 17 -9.38 -1.66 11.41
N ALA A 18 -8.08 -1.46 11.63
CA ALA A 18 -7.44 -0.17 11.50
C ALA A 18 -7.55 0.41 10.07
N ALA A 19 -7.85 -0.41 9.06
CA ALA A 19 -8.04 0.04 7.69
C ALA A 19 -9.47 0.51 7.35
N VAL A 20 -10.43 0.48 8.29
CA VAL A 20 -11.84 0.91 8.02
C VAL A 20 -11.92 2.33 7.43
N ASP A 21 -11.05 3.25 7.85
CA ASP A 21 -11.03 4.64 7.34
C ASP A 21 -10.50 4.79 5.91
N LEU A 22 -10.02 3.71 5.26
CA LEU A 22 -9.61 3.71 3.85
C LEU A 22 -10.79 3.43 2.90
N ARG A 23 -11.93 2.94 3.44
CA ARG A 23 -13.00 2.31 2.65
C ARG A 23 -13.74 3.30 1.76
N GLY A 24 -14.01 2.88 0.52
CA GLY A 24 -14.73 3.67 -0.48
C GLY A 24 -14.03 4.97 -0.93
N LEU A 25 -12.76 5.20 -0.54
CA LEU A 25 -12.02 6.41 -0.92
C LEU A 25 -11.52 6.30 -2.38
N THR A 26 -12.12 7.11 -3.26
CA THR A 26 -11.72 7.20 -4.68
C THR A 26 -10.84 8.41 -4.98
N ASP A 27 -10.73 9.39 -4.07
CA ASP A 27 -9.86 10.55 -4.24
C ASP A 27 -8.43 10.24 -3.74
N PRO A 28 -7.37 10.53 -4.53
CA PRO A 28 -5.99 10.18 -4.17
C PRO A 28 -5.47 10.96 -2.96
N SER A 29 -5.90 12.22 -2.79
CA SER A 29 -5.47 13.07 -1.67
C SER A 29 -6.14 12.65 -0.36
N ALA A 30 -7.43 12.30 -0.41
CA ALA A 30 -8.18 11.75 0.72
C ALA A 30 -7.60 10.41 1.17
N LEU A 31 -7.32 9.49 0.23
CA LEU A 31 -6.73 8.18 0.55
C LEU A 31 -5.31 8.31 1.12
N LEU A 32 -4.48 9.20 0.57
CA LEU A 32 -3.14 9.50 1.12
C LEU A 32 -3.22 10.14 2.52
N THR A 33 -4.20 11.03 2.76
CA THR A 33 -4.46 11.63 4.08
C THR A 33 -4.94 10.59 5.09
N ALA A 34 -5.78 9.65 4.66
CA ALA A 34 -6.27 8.55 5.50
C ALA A 34 -5.12 7.59 5.88
N LEU A 35 -4.24 7.24 4.93
CA LEU A 35 -3.02 6.45 5.21
C LEU A 35 -2.14 7.10 6.29
N GLY A 36 -2.00 8.43 6.28
CA GLY A 36 -1.26 9.17 7.31
C GLY A 36 -1.80 9.02 8.75
N LYS A 37 -3.08 8.60 8.91
CA LYS A 37 -3.71 8.31 10.21
C LYS A 37 -3.76 6.82 10.51
N VAL A 38 -4.05 6.03 9.48
CA VAL A 38 -4.27 4.58 9.56
C VAL A 38 -2.96 3.82 9.75
N VAL A 39 -1.86 4.23 9.09
CA VAL A 39 -0.54 3.61 9.26
C VAL A 39 -0.06 3.67 10.72
N PRO A 40 -0.02 4.83 11.41
CA PRO A 40 0.34 4.89 12.83
C PRO A 40 -0.54 3.99 13.71
N ARG A 41 -1.88 4.06 13.58
CA ARG A 41 -2.80 3.24 14.39
C ARG A 41 -2.55 1.73 14.19
N TYR A 42 -2.28 1.30 12.97
CA TYR A 42 -1.95 -0.10 12.68
C TYR A 42 -0.61 -0.51 13.32
N LEU A 43 0.42 0.31 13.18
CA LEU A 43 1.74 0.04 13.77
C LEU A 43 1.69 0.04 15.30
N ASP A 44 0.94 0.95 15.93
CA ASP A 44 0.71 0.96 17.37
C ASP A 44 0.09 -0.36 17.86
N LEU A 45 -0.87 -0.94 17.12
CA LEU A 45 -1.46 -2.24 17.46
C LEU A 45 -0.48 -3.40 17.30
N ALA A 46 0.41 -3.35 16.31
CA ALA A 46 1.47 -4.32 16.11
C ALA A 46 2.55 -4.24 17.21
N ASP A 47 3.05 -3.04 17.51
CA ASP A 47 4.11 -2.79 18.49
C ASP A 47 3.66 -3.09 19.93
N ASN A 48 2.37 -2.89 20.25
CA ASN A 48 1.78 -3.32 21.52
C ASN A 48 1.43 -4.84 21.56
N GLY A 49 1.79 -5.61 20.53
CA GLY A 49 1.57 -7.05 20.46
C GLY A 49 0.10 -7.47 20.36
N VAL A 50 -0.80 -6.55 19.96
CA VAL A 50 -2.23 -6.84 19.74
C VAL A 50 -2.44 -7.59 18.43
N LEU A 51 -1.69 -7.22 17.39
CA LEU A 51 -1.68 -7.87 16.09
C LEU A 51 -0.34 -8.56 15.84
N VAL A 52 -0.38 -9.76 15.25
CA VAL A 52 0.85 -10.41 14.75
C VAL A 52 1.40 -9.61 13.57
N TYR A 53 2.71 -9.37 13.57
CA TYR A 53 3.44 -8.61 12.56
C TYR A 53 4.64 -9.40 11.99
N PRO A 54 4.92 -9.31 10.68
CA PRO A 54 4.05 -8.77 9.63
C PRO A 54 2.73 -9.52 9.49
N ALA A 55 1.73 -8.87 8.89
CA ALA A 55 0.40 -9.43 8.64
C ALA A 55 0.44 -10.77 7.90
N CYS A 56 1.39 -10.93 6.97
CA CYS A 56 1.62 -12.16 6.20
C CYS A 56 2.02 -13.40 7.04
N LYS A 57 2.32 -13.25 8.34
CA LYS A 57 2.56 -14.36 9.29
C LYS A 57 1.31 -14.80 10.07
N ARG A 58 0.20 -14.08 9.97
CA ARG A 58 -1.04 -14.43 10.69
C ARG A 58 -1.58 -15.76 10.23
N LYS A 59 -2.06 -16.52 11.19
CA LYS A 59 -2.84 -17.76 10.99
C LYS A 59 -4.33 -17.43 11.07
N PRO A 60 -5.22 -18.27 10.51
CA PRO A 60 -6.67 -18.11 10.66
C PRO A 60 -7.19 -18.09 12.11
N THR A 61 -6.38 -18.52 13.08
CA THR A 61 -6.68 -18.49 14.52
C THR A 61 -6.28 -17.19 15.21
N ASP A 62 -5.48 -16.35 14.55
CA ASP A 62 -4.99 -15.09 15.11
C ASP A 62 -6.04 -13.98 14.90
N LEU A 63 -6.01 -12.95 15.76
CA LEU A 63 -6.85 -11.77 15.58
C LEU A 63 -6.57 -11.11 14.22
N LEU A 64 -7.63 -10.86 13.44
CA LEU A 64 -7.54 -10.31 12.08
C LEU A 64 -6.58 -11.11 11.17
N GLY A 65 -6.61 -12.45 11.34
CA GLY A 65 -5.92 -13.44 10.53
C GLY A 65 -6.78 -14.05 9.41
N ASP A 66 -7.94 -13.45 9.11
CA ASP A 66 -8.70 -13.76 7.90
C ASP A 66 -8.02 -13.19 6.64
N LEU A 67 -8.36 -13.73 5.47
CA LEU A 67 -7.72 -13.37 4.21
C LEU A 67 -7.87 -11.88 3.86
N ARG A 68 -9.03 -11.26 4.16
CA ARG A 68 -9.27 -9.84 3.85
C ARG A 68 -8.35 -8.98 4.70
N ALA A 69 -8.31 -9.23 6.00
CA ALA A 69 -7.47 -8.48 6.92
C ALA A 69 -5.97 -8.72 6.69
N ILE A 70 -5.54 -9.91 6.26
CA ILE A 70 -4.14 -10.16 5.87
C ILE A 70 -3.80 -9.37 4.59
N TRP A 71 -4.66 -9.40 3.57
CA TRP A 71 -4.47 -8.66 2.32
C TRP A 71 -4.36 -7.15 2.59
N GLU A 72 -5.34 -6.61 3.29
CA GLU A 72 -5.43 -5.20 3.67
C GLU A 72 -4.19 -4.78 4.46
N HIS A 73 -3.89 -5.42 5.58
CA HIS A 73 -2.76 -5.04 6.42
C HIS A 73 -1.41 -5.24 5.72
N THR A 74 -1.27 -6.21 4.81
CA THR A 74 -0.04 -6.37 4.02
C THR A 74 0.18 -5.21 3.04
N ARG A 75 -0.88 -4.70 2.37
CA ARG A 75 -0.74 -3.48 1.53
C ARG A 75 -0.46 -2.25 2.40
N LEU A 76 -1.11 -2.15 3.56
CA LEU A 76 -0.96 -1.06 4.52
C LEU A 76 0.49 -0.97 5.04
N GLU A 77 1.07 -2.11 5.41
CA GLU A 77 2.47 -2.23 5.81
C GLU A 77 3.43 -1.78 4.70
N ALA A 78 3.18 -2.13 3.44
CA ALA A 78 4.00 -1.68 2.32
C ALA A 78 3.90 -0.16 2.09
N MET A 79 2.70 0.40 2.29
CA MET A 79 2.45 1.83 2.14
C MET A 79 3.00 2.69 3.29
N ARG A 80 3.45 2.09 4.41
CA ARG A 80 3.92 2.82 5.61
C ARG A 80 5.04 3.82 5.34
N TYR A 81 5.91 3.54 4.36
CA TYR A 81 7.04 4.41 4.03
C TYR A 81 6.63 5.75 3.43
N ILE A 82 5.44 5.82 2.82
CA ILE A 82 4.93 7.02 2.14
C ILE A 82 4.66 8.17 3.13
N PRO A 83 3.87 8.00 4.22
CA PRO A 83 3.70 9.05 5.23
C PRO A 83 4.98 9.31 6.06
N MET A 84 5.98 8.41 6.03
CA MET A 84 7.27 8.63 6.71
C MET A 84 8.21 9.59 5.96
N VAL A 85 7.93 9.93 4.69
CA VAL A 85 8.78 10.83 3.89
C VAL A 85 8.87 12.23 4.52
N PRO A 86 10.08 12.76 4.78
CA PRO A 86 10.26 14.10 5.34
C PRO A 86 9.61 15.20 4.49
N ARG A 87 9.12 16.26 5.16
CA ARG A 87 8.42 17.42 4.57
C ARG A 87 7.08 17.12 3.87
N GLN A 88 6.78 15.86 3.55
CA GLN A 88 5.50 15.39 3.01
C GLN A 88 4.96 16.22 1.83
N GLU A 89 5.76 16.37 0.77
CA GLU A 89 5.34 17.03 -0.49
C GLU A 89 4.35 16.15 -1.29
N ALA A 90 3.16 15.90 -0.72
CA ALA A 90 2.14 14.99 -1.25
C ALA A 90 1.76 15.24 -2.73
N ALA A 91 1.87 16.49 -3.19
CA ALA A 91 1.66 16.87 -4.58
C ALA A 91 2.49 16.03 -5.57
N LEU A 92 3.71 15.63 -5.23
CA LEU A 92 4.54 14.75 -6.07
C LEU A 92 3.83 13.42 -6.41
N LEU A 93 2.98 12.92 -5.51
CA LEU A 93 2.28 11.65 -5.67
C LEU A 93 0.88 11.76 -6.28
N VAL A 94 0.21 12.91 -6.15
CA VAL A 94 -1.22 13.08 -6.47
C VAL A 94 -1.56 14.25 -7.40
N ASP A 95 -0.71 15.28 -7.52
CA ASP A 95 -0.97 16.44 -8.37
C ASP A 95 -0.55 16.14 -9.83
N PRO A 96 -1.49 16.23 -10.81
CA PRO A 96 -1.19 16.10 -12.24
C PRO A 96 0.03 16.90 -12.71
N ALA A 97 0.25 18.11 -12.19
CA ALA A 97 1.34 18.98 -12.61
C ALA A 97 2.73 18.48 -12.19
N ARG A 98 2.81 17.61 -11.16
CA ARG A 98 4.08 17.07 -10.64
C ARG A 98 4.42 15.67 -11.15
N GLN A 99 3.49 14.99 -11.85
CA GLN A 99 3.65 13.57 -12.18
C GLN A 99 4.84 13.28 -13.11
N ALA A 100 5.06 14.08 -14.15
CA ALA A 100 6.20 13.89 -15.05
C ALA A 100 7.54 13.98 -14.30
N GLU A 101 7.68 14.98 -13.43
CA GLU A 101 8.85 15.20 -12.57
C GLU A 101 9.11 14.00 -11.63
N MET A 102 8.07 13.56 -10.91
CA MET A 102 8.16 12.43 -9.97
C MET A 102 8.48 11.11 -10.68
N ILE A 103 7.86 10.86 -11.84
CA ILE A 103 8.11 9.64 -12.63
C ILE A 103 9.55 9.62 -13.16
N ASP A 104 10.05 10.73 -13.72
CA ASP A 104 11.44 10.79 -14.21
C ASP A 104 12.47 10.79 -13.08
N ALA A 105 12.15 11.27 -11.88
CA ALA A 105 13.00 11.07 -10.70
C ALA A 105 13.07 9.59 -10.29
N PHE A 106 11.93 8.92 -10.13
CA PHE A 106 11.87 7.49 -9.81
C PHE A 106 12.59 6.62 -10.86
N LEU A 107 12.44 6.93 -12.14
CA LEU A 107 13.09 6.18 -13.22
C LEU A 107 14.60 6.40 -13.27
N ARG A 108 15.12 7.57 -12.84
CA ARG A 108 16.57 7.83 -12.70
C ARG A 108 17.19 7.14 -11.49
N GLN A 109 16.42 6.96 -10.41
CA GLN A 109 16.92 6.30 -9.19
C GLN A 109 17.31 4.84 -9.45
N GLN A 110 18.45 4.44 -8.87
CA GLN A 110 18.91 3.06 -8.87
C GLN A 110 18.02 2.20 -7.96
N PRO A 111 17.53 1.04 -8.42
CA PRO A 111 16.85 0.09 -7.56
C PRO A 111 17.76 -0.40 -6.42
N HIS A 112 17.18 -0.57 -5.24
CA HIS A 112 17.81 -1.20 -4.08
C HIS A 112 16.90 -2.29 -3.51
N GLU A 113 17.45 -3.17 -2.67
CA GLU A 113 16.71 -4.27 -2.01
C GLU A 113 16.34 -3.95 -0.56
N ASN A 114 16.77 -2.78 -0.05
CA ASN A 114 16.54 -2.37 1.35
C ASN A 114 15.04 -2.25 1.69
N THR A 115 14.68 -2.73 2.88
CA THR A 115 13.38 -2.51 3.55
C THR A 115 13.49 -1.57 4.76
N VAL A 116 14.71 -1.25 5.21
CA VAL A 116 14.98 -0.13 6.13
C VAL A 116 15.45 1.05 5.27
N VAL A 117 14.93 2.24 5.55
CA VAL A 117 15.17 3.44 4.74
C VAL A 117 15.85 4.53 5.56
N ASP A 118 16.91 5.09 4.98
CA ASP A 118 17.49 6.36 5.39
C ASP A 118 17.12 7.38 4.31
N PHE A 119 16.35 8.41 4.67
CA PHE A 119 15.91 9.46 3.76
C PHE A 119 17.01 10.50 3.55
N THR A 120 17.17 10.99 2.32
CA THR A 120 18.14 12.04 1.96
C THR A 120 17.69 13.43 2.41
N GLY A 121 16.40 13.60 2.69
CA GLY A 121 15.78 14.89 3.01
C GLY A 121 15.40 15.69 1.77
N THR A 122 15.43 15.07 0.58
CA THR A 122 14.94 15.61 -0.69
C THR A 122 13.67 14.86 -1.06
N ALA A 123 12.50 15.48 -0.88
CA ALA A 123 11.20 14.79 -0.93
C ALA A 123 10.97 13.94 -2.20
N ILE A 124 11.43 14.39 -3.37
CA ILE A 124 11.29 13.65 -4.63
C ILE A 124 12.18 12.40 -4.72
N GLU A 125 13.35 12.42 -4.08
CA GLU A 125 14.22 11.24 -3.93
C GLU A 125 13.66 10.31 -2.84
N ASP A 126 13.22 10.89 -1.72
CA ASP A 126 12.67 10.18 -0.57
C ASP A 126 11.39 9.40 -0.92
N TYR A 127 10.48 9.97 -1.73
CA TYR A 127 9.34 9.21 -2.25
C TYR A 127 9.76 8.04 -3.14
N GLY A 128 10.83 8.19 -3.92
CA GLY A 128 11.37 7.08 -4.72
C GLY A 128 11.96 5.98 -3.83
N ILE A 129 12.72 6.33 -2.80
CA ILE A 129 13.22 5.41 -1.76
C ILE A 129 12.05 4.69 -1.07
N ALA A 130 10.99 5.43 -0.68
CA ALA A 130 9.81 4.88 -0.02
C ALA A 130 9.04 3.89 -0.92
N ILE A 131 8.89 4.18 -2.22
CA ILE A 131 8.31 3.27 -3.22
C ILE A 131 9.12 1.97 -3.29
N TYR A 132 10.45 2.05 -3.42
CA TYR A 132 11.30 0.86 -3.47
C TYR A 132 11.19 0.02 -2.18
N ALA A 133 11.23 0.67 -1.01
CA ALA A 133 11.12 -0.02 0.27
C ALA A 133 9.77 -0.71 0.48
N GLY A 134 8.66 -0.10 0.04
CA GLY A 134 7.33 -0.72 0.05
C GLY A 134 7.26 -1.96 -0.82
N LEU A 135 7.78 -1.90 -2.05
CA LEU A 135 7.82 -3.06 -2.95
C LEU A 135 8.78 -4.16 -2.45
N ASN A 136 9.90 -3.79 -1.84
CA ASN A 136 10.81 -4.74 -1.19
C ASN A 136 10.17 -5.41 0.04
N TRP A 137 9.36 -4.67 0.80
CA TRP A 137 8.59 -5.24 1.91
C TRP A 137 7.61 -6.31 1.43
N LEU A 138 6.95 -6.09 0.30
CA LEU A 138 6.05 -7.07 -0.31
C LEU A 138 6.81 -8.31 -0.81
N ASN A 139 8.00 -8.15 -1.38
CA ASN A 139 8.86 -9.29 -1.72
C ASN A 139 9.28 -10.09 -0.47
N HIS A 140 9.62 -9.41 0.63
CA HIS A 140 9.90 -10.06 1.91
C HIS A 140 8.68 -10.82 2.45
N CYS A 141 7.50 -10.20 2.40
CA CYS A 141 6.25 -10.82 2.85
C CYS A 141 5.85 -12.02 1.99
N GLY A 142 6.04 -11.96 0.66
CA GLY A 142 5.83 -13.10 -0.24
C GLY A 142 6.74 -14.28 0.09
N ALA A 143 8.02 -14.04 0.36
CA ALA A 143 8.96 -15.07 0.79
C ALA A 143 8.58 -15.67 2.17
N VAL A 144 8.11 -14.84 3.12
CA VAL A 144 7.66 -15.28 4.45
C VAL A 144 6.38 -16.11 4.39
N ALA A 145 5.42 -15.74 3.53
CA ALA A 145 4.17 -16.47 3.33
C ALA A 145 4.30 -17.72 2.46
N GLY A 146 5.47 -17.98 1.87
CA GLY A 146 5.68 -19.10 0.93
C GLY A 146 4.94 -18.92 -0.41
N ALA A 147 4.71 -17.67 -0.83
CA ALA A 147 4.05 -17.37 -2.10
C ALA A 147 4.94 -17.76 -3.30
N ASP A 148 4.33 -18.06 -4.44
CA ASP A 148 5.04 -18.48 -5.66
C ASP A 148 6.10 -17.44 -6.06
N PRO A 149 7.40 -17.79 -6.04
CA PRO A 149 8.47 -16.87 -6.38
C PRO A 149 8.33 -16.25 -7.77
N GLN A 150 7.66 -16.90 -8.73
CA GLN A 150 7.44 -16.33 -10.06
C GLN A 150 6.58 -15.06 -10.02
N LYS A 151 5.63 -14.97 -9.09
CA LYS A 151 4.75 -13.81 -8.89
C LYS A 151 5.49 -12.57 -8.38
N PHE A 152 6.57 -12.76 -7.63
CA PHE A 152 7.37 -11.69 -7.02
C PHE A 152 8.71 -11.49 -7.76
N SER A 153 9.10 -12.43 -8.63
CA SER A 153 10.35 -12.37 -9.39
C SER A 153 10.33 -11.18 -10.35
N GLY A 154 11.08 -10.13 -9.98
CA GLY A 154 11.13 -8.91 -10.76
C GLY A 154 9.96 -7.95 -10.54
N THR A 155 9.27 -7.97 -9.40
CA THR A 155 8.30 -6.92 -8.98
C THR A 155 8.80 -5.51 -9.32
N LEU A 156 10.00 -5.14 -8.88
CA LEU A 156 10.60 -3.82 -9.16
C LEU A 156 10.78 -3.54 -10.67
N ARG A 157 11.09 -4.58 -11.46
CA ARG A 157 11.23 -4.49 -12.91
C ARG A 157 9.87 -4.32 -13.59
N SER A 158 8.82 -4.97 -13.07
CA SER A 158 7.44 -4.79 -13.50
C SER A 158 6.97 -3.36 -13.22
N PHE A 159 7.09 -2.89 -11.98
CA PHE A 159 6.68 -1.55 -11.59
C PHE A 159 7.43 -0.45 -12.36
N ARG A 160 8.74 -0.61 -12.61
CA ARG A 160 9.49 0.31 -13.50
C ARG A 160 8.97 0.33 -14.94
N ARG A 161 8.45 -0.78 -15.48
CA ARG A 161 7.78 -0.78 -16.79
C ARG A 161 6.44 -0.05 -16.74
N VAL A 162 5.65 -0.23 -15.68
CA VAL A 162 4.41 0.53 -15.45
C VAL A 162 4.70 2.03 -15.42
N MET A 163 5.76 2.45 -14.70
CA MET A 163 6.19 3.86 -14.64
C MET A 163 6.67 4.40 -15.99
N VAL A 164 7.28 3.58 -16.86
CA VAL A 164 7.61 3.98 -18.25
C VAL A 164 6.34 4.21 -19.09
N VAL A 165 5.32 3.36 -18.95
CA VAL A 165 4.03 3.53 -19.63
C VAL A 165 3.28 4.76 -19.09
N ALA A 166 3.32 4.99 -17.77
CA ALA A 166 2.77 6.19 -17.15
C ALA A 166 3.45 7.46 -17.70
N ARG A 167 4.78 7.46 -17.83
CA ARG A 167 5.51 8.58 -18.47
C ARG A 167 5.05 8.85 -19.90
N GLN A 168 4.81 7.80 -20.69
CA GLN A 168 4.29 7.95 -22.06
C GLN A 168 2.88 8.55 -22.06
N TRP A 169 2.03 8.18 -21.10
CA TRP A 169 0.69 8.76 -20.93
C TRP A 169 0.76 10.25 -20.57
N TRP A 170 1.65 10.63 -19.63
CA TRP A 170 1.85 12.02 -19.22
C TRP A 170 2.51 12.90 -20.28
N ALA A 171 3.16 12.32 -21.29
CA ALA A 171 3.70 13.02 -22.45
C ALA A 171 2.66 13.34 -23.54
N ILE A 172 1.39 12.95 -23.36
CA ILE A 172 0.30 13.26 -24.30
C ILE A 172 -0.26 14.66 -24.00
N ASP A 173 -0.46 15.48 -25.04
CA ASP A 173 -1.10 16.79 -24.92
C ASP A 173 -2.47 16.68 -24.22
N GLY A 174 -2.69 17.51 -23.20
CA GLY A 174 -3.92 17.48 -22.41
C GLY A 174 -3.99 16.36 -21.35
N ALA A 175 -2.92 15.61 -21.07
CA ALA A 175 -2.90 14.56 -20.03
C ALA A 175 -3.43 15.04 -18.66
N ALA A 176 -3.10 16.27 -18.24
CA ALA A 176 -3.61 16.83 -16.98
C ALA A 176 -5.12 17.12 -16.99
N GLU A 177 -5.69 17.54 -18.12
CA GLU A 177 -7.14 17.72 -18.32
C GLU A 177 -7.85 16.37 -18.25
N ARG A 178 -7.32 15.37 -18.97
CA ARG A 178 -7.82 13.98 -18.94
C ARG A 178 -7.72 13.37 -17.56
N CYS A 179 -6.67 13.67 -16.79
CA CYS A 179 -6.53 13.22 -15.41
C CYS A 179 -7.67 13.75 -14.53
N ARG A 180 -7.99 15.05 -14.62
CA ARG A 180 -9.12 15.66 -13.88
C ARG A 180 -10.45 15.01 -14.26
N GLN A 181 -10.72 14.82 -15.55
CA GLN A 181 -11.93 14.14 -16.03
C GLN A 181 -12.08 12.71 -15.47
N LEU A 182 -10.97 11.95 -15.39
CA LEU A 182 -10.97 10.62 -14.79
C LEU A 182 -11.25 10.68 -13.27
N LEU A 183 -10.65 11.62 -12.55
CA LEU A 183 -10.92 11.81 -11.11
C LEU A 183 -12.38 12.22 -10.84
N GLU A 184 -12.95 13.10 -11.66
CA GLU A 184 -14.36 13.50 -11.61
C GLU A 184 -15.31 12.31 -11.85
N ALA A 185 -14.93 11.41 -12.77
CA ALA A 185 -15.62 10.13 -13.02
C ALA A 185 -15.37 9.05 -11.94
N ARG A 186 -14.55 9.35 -10.91
CA ARG A 186 -14.05 8.41 -9.88
C ARG A 186 -13.23 7.24 -10.42
N GLU A 187 -12.65 7.40 -11.61
CA GLU A 187 -11.67 6.49 -12.18
C GLU A 187 -10.26 6.75 -11.61
N ARG A 188 -9.35 5.79 -11.79
CA ARG A 188 -7.97 5.85 -11.29
C ARG A 188 -6.99 6.20 -12.44
N PRO A 189 -6.67 7.49 -12.70
CA PRO A 189 -5.62 7.88 -13.64
C PRO A 189 -4.22 7.41 -13.19
N PRO A 190 -3.20 7.44 -14.07
CA PRO A 190 -1.85 6.96 -13.77
C PRO A 190 -1.04 7.98 -12.93
N LEU A 191 -1.59 8.37 -11.77
CA LEU A 191 -0.88 9.06 -10.70
C LEU A 191 0.06 8.07 -10.01
N VAL A 192 1.27 8.50 -9.64
CA VAL A 192 2.28 7.65 -8.98
C VAL A 192 1.70 6.95 -7.74
N PHE A 193 0.88 7.67 -6.97
CA PHE A 193 0.16 7.11 -5.83
C PHE A 193 -0.76 5.93 -6.20
N PHE A 194 -1.61 6.08 -7.22
CA PHE A 194 -2.55 5.04 -7.62
C PHE A 194 -1.86 3.84 -8.28
N LEU A 195 -0.77 4.08 -9.02
CA LEU A 195 0.05 3.00 -9.58
C LEU A 195 0.67 2.17 -8.44
N LEU A 196 1.26 2.82 -7.43
CA LEU A 196 1.80 2.13 -6.25
C LEU A 196 0.69 1.40 -5.47
N TRP A 197 -0.44 2.06 -5.20
CA TRP A 197 -1.56 1.46 -4.47
C TRP A 197 -2.10 0.21 -5.15
N ALA A 198 -2.23 0.23 -6.48
CA ALA A 198 -2.65 -0.92 -7.28
C ALA A 198 -1.62 -2.06 -7.22
N GLU A 199 -0.32 -1.77 -7.31
CA GLU A 199 0.74 -2.78 -7.21
C GLU A 199 0.78 -3.41 -5.79
N CYS A 200 0.72 -2.59 -4.74
CA CYS A 200 0.64 -3.03 -3.35
C CYS A 200 -0.61 -3.89 -3.09
N THR A 201 -1.75 -3.51 -3.66
CA THR A 201 -3.00 -4.28 -3.57
C THR A 201 -2.89 -5.61 -4.30
N ASN A 202 -2.37 -5.63 -5.54
CA ASN A 202 -2.19 -6.88 -6.30
C ASN A 202 -1.24 -7.86 -5.60
N LEU A 203 -0.08 -7.40 -5.13
CA LEU A 203 0.89 -8.24 -4.44
C LEU A 203 0.38 -8.69 -3.07
N GLY A 204 -0.29 -7.80 -2.33
CA GLY A 204 -0.96 -8.12 -1.07
C GLY A 204 -1.97 -9.27 -1.21
N ARG A 205 -2.69 -9.35 -2.34
CA ARG A 205 -3.62 -10.44 -2.65
C ARG A 205 -2.90 -11.78 -2.78
N GLU A 206 -1.82 -11.83 -3.56
CA GLU A 206 -1.06 -13.06 -3.76
C GLU A 206 -0.37 -13.52 -2.45
N ILE A 207 0.05 -12.58 -1.60
CA ILE A 207 0.59 -12.87 -0.25
C ILE A 207 -0.51 -13.44 0.66
N ALA A 208 -1.69 -12.84 0.69
CA ALA A 208 -2.80 -13.29 1.54
C ALA A 208 -3.35 -14.66 1.10
N LEU A 209 -3.38 -14.92 -0.22
CA LEU A 209 -3.69 -16.24 -0.78
C LEU A 209 -2.66 -17.30 -0.34
N ALA A 210 -1.37 -16.96 -0.32
CA ALA A 210 -0.33 -17.87 0.16
C ALA A 210 -0.42 -18.12 1.67
N ALA A 211 -0.65 -17.06 2.47
CA ALA A 211 -0.80 -17.16 3.93
C ALA A 211 -2.04 -17.97 4.36
N ALA A 212 -3.14 -17.90 3.61
CA ALA A 212 -4.31 -18.77 3.81
C ALA A 212 -4.06 -20.24 3.41
N GLY A 213 -3.08 -20.49 2.54
CA GLY A 213 -2.69 -21.82 2.06
C GLY A 213 -3.80 -22.56 1.31
N ALA A 214 -3.67 -23.88 1.21
CA ALA A 214 -4.62 -24.75 0.52
C ALA A 214 -5.97 -24.96 1.25
N SER A 215 -6.28 -24.13 2.25
CA SER A 215 -7.49 -24.26 3.08
C SER A 215 -8.75 -23.64 2.48
N LEU A 216 -8.60 -22.82 1.43
CA LEU A 216 -9.70 -22.10 0.78
C LEU A 216 -10.48 -23.02 -0.19
N PRO A 217 -11.81 -23.06 -0.09
CA PRO A 217 -12.68 -23.61 -1.14
C PRO A 217 -12.41 -22.99 -2.52
N GLU A 218 -12.63 -23.75 -3.60
CA GLU A 218 -12.34 -23.29 -4.96
C GLU A 218 -13.17 -22.07 -5.38
N ASP A 219 -14.42 -21.96 -4.90
CA ASP A 219 -15.26 -20.78 -5.12
C ASP A 219 -14.76 -19.54 -4.35
N ALA A 220 -14.19 -19.72 -3.16
CA ALA A 220 -13.59 -18.65 -2.39
C ALA A 220 -12.28 -18.17 -3.03
N LEU A 221 -11.45 -19.11 -3.49
CA LEU A 221 -10.25 -18.83 -4.27
C LEU A 221 -10.56 -18.07 -5.57
N ALA A 222 -11.61 -18.48 -6.29
CA ALA A 222 -12.07 -17.78 -7.50
C ALA A 222 -12.54 -16.35 -7.19
N ARG A 223 -13.36 -16.17 -6.13
CA ARG A 223 -13.82 -14.84 -5.67
C ARG A 223 -12.66 -13.91 -5.34
N VAL A 224 -11.68 -14.37 -4.55
CA VAL A 224 -10.50 -13.57 -4.21
C VAL A 224 -9.70 -13.21 -5.45
N ARG A 225 -9.45 -14.15 -6.37
CA ARG A 225 -8.71 -13.88 -7.61
C ARG A 225 -9.43 -12.88 -8.54
N SER A 226 -10.74 -12.83 -8.52
CA SER A 226 -11.52 -11.82 -9.26
C SER A 226 -11.60 -10.45 -8.58
N ALA A 227 -11.41 -10.40 -7.25
CA ALA A 227 -11.51 -9.16 -6.50
C ALA A 227 -10.34 -8.21 -6.82
N LEU A 228 -10.66 -6.94 -7.04
CA LEU A 228 -9.69 -5.86 -7.31
C LEU A 228 -9.22 -5.17 -6.03
N ASP A 229 -10.00 -5.25 -4.96
CA ASP A 229 -9.73 -4.65 -3.65
C ASP A 229 -10.24 -5.58 -2.53
N PRO A 230 -9.59 -5.70 -1.36
CA PRO A 230 -10.10 -6.48 -0.22
C PRO A 230 -11.52 -6.09 0.22
N GLU A 231 -11.96 -4.84 0.01
CA GLU A 231 -13.34 -4.41 0.29
C GLU A 231 -14.40 -5.23 -0.47
N GLU A 232 -14.10 -5.70 -1.68
CA GLU A 232 -15.02 -6.48 -2.51
C GLU A 232 -15.32 -7.87 -1.91
N LEU A 233 -14.52 -8.33 -0.94
CA LEU A 233 -14.73 -9.59 -0.23
C LEU A 233 -15.84 -9.52 0.83
N GLU A 234 -16.23 -8.32 1.26
CA GLU A 234 -17.35 -8.13 2.21
C GLU A 234 -18.72 -8.07 1.51
N ALA A 235 -18.73 -7.80 0.19
CA ALA A 235 -19.93 -7.39 -0.54
C ALA A 235 -20.98 -8.50 -0.83
N LYS A 236 -20.84 -9.71 -0.26
CA LYS A 236 -21.80 -10.83 -0.39
C LYS A 236 -21.89 -11.67 0.90
N GLY A 237 -22.61 -11.13 1.88
CA GLY A 237 -23.34 -11.89 2.90
C GLY A 237 -24.79 -12.11 2.47
#